data_AF-A0A350PHQ8-F1
#
_entry.id   AF-A0A350PHQ8-F1
#
_cell.length_a   1.000
_cell.length_b   1.000
_cell.length_c   1.000
_cell.angle_alpha   90.00
_cell.angle_beta   90.00
_cell.angle_gamma   90.00
#
_symmetry.space_group_name_H-M   'P 1'
#
loop_
_entity.id
_entity.type
_entity.pdbx_description
1 polymer ?
#
loop_
_entity_poly.entity_id
_entity_poly.type
_entity_poly.pdbx_seq_one_letter_code
_entity_poly.pdbx_strand_id
1 'polypeptide(L)'
;MQAMGQQQEQINVAGLQYVMHSLLTLSTEQEDLVYLSQQTEDRSLAYVELARVQRNVEQIFGALSDTLFNLSKSIPQFSNQINTKSIELKGQLERALSQMAERHQRNSTVASRQAFGGINEIAFLIANLLEQLQNNSGSGQSGNGTPQSIQQMIEQLGEMKGNQQQLNEQLQQMINDMQGERLSNDQMQRLNELAKQQNRIRKQLQELQENGGLEGDRAGSEIQRMIEDMEDTINDLRGGAVDPNLIERQQNILTRMLDAEKSMQERDEEEKEREGKSPANFERTSPSDITLEELEKQIRSRLNDPNFTKYSPDYQKLIERYFELLKKIQERNS
;
A
#
# COMPACT_ATOMS: atom_id res chain seq x y z
N MET A 1 -3.30 23.58 -27.29
CA MET A 1 -2.87 22.47 -26.43
C MET A 1 -3.64 22.40 -25.10
N GLN A 2 -3.99 23.52 -24.46
CA GLN A 2 -4.84 23.53 -23.24
C GLN A 2 -6.25 22.94 -23.43
N ALA A 3 -6.93 23.20 -24.56
CA ALA A 3 -8.27 22.67 -24.83
C ALA A 3 -8.31 21.14 -25.04
N MET A 4 -7.24 20.55 -25.60
CA MET A 4 -7.15 19.08 -25.73
C MET A 4 -6.86 18.39 -24.39
N GLY A 5 -6.09 19.02 -23.50
CA GLY A 5 -5.85 18.51 -22.15
C GLY A 5 -7.13 18.44 -21.31
N GLN A 6 -7.93 19.52 -21.32
CA GLN A 6 -9.21 19.56 -20.60
C GLN A 6 -10.23 18.56 -21.13
N GLN A 7 -10.28 18.35 -22.46
CA GLN A 7 -11.18 17.36 -23.05
C GLN A 7 -10.75 15.93 -22.69
N GLN A 8 -9.45 15.65 -22.65
CA GLN A 8 -8.93 14.35 -22.24
C GLN A 8 -9.21 14.06 -20.75
N GLU A 9 -9.06 15.07 -19.88
CA GLU A 9 -9.41 14.95 -18.47
C GLU A 9 -10.90 14.65 -18.25
N GLN A 10 -11.80 15.35 -18.95
CA GLN A 10 -13.24 15.07 -18.86
C GLN A 10 -13.61 13.67 -19.33
N ILE A 11 -12.97 13.18 -20.40
CA ILE A 11 -13.17 11.81 -20.90
C ILE A 11 -12.68 10.79 -19.87
N ASN A 12 -11.53 11.04 -19.25
CA ASN A 12 -10.99 10.16 -18.21
C ASN A 12 -11.90 10.12 -16.97
N VAL A 13 -12.42 11.27 -16.52
CA VAL A 13 -13.37 11.35 -15.39
C VAL A 13 -14.66 10.58 -15.69
N ALA A 14 -15.24 10.76 -16.88
CA ALA A 14 -16.43 10.02 -17.28
C ALA A 14 -16.17 8.50 -17.35
N GLY A 15 -15.00 8.09 -17.85
CA GLY A 15 -14.57 6.69 -17.87
C GLY A 15 -14.44 6.10 -16.46
N LEU A 16 -13.82 6.84 -15.53
CA LEU A 16 -13.70 6.43 -14.12
C LEU A 16 -15.06 6.32 -13.43
N GLN A 17 -15.99 7.25 -13.69
CA GLN A 17 -17.37 7.18 -13.17
C GLN A 17 -18.12 5.94 -13.69
N TYR A 18 -17.96 5.62 -14.98
CA TYR A 18 -18.53 4.41 -15.57
C TYR A 18 -17.99 3.14 -14.91
N VAL A 19 -16.66 3.05 -14.72
CA VAL A 19 -16.06 1.90 -14.04
C VAL A 19 -16.55 1.82 -12.60
N MET A 20 -16.62 2.94 -11.87
CA MET A 20 -17.12 2.98 -10.50
C MET A 20 -18.55 2.44 -10.39
N HIS A 21 -19.47 2.89 -11.24
CA HIS A 21 -20.85 2.39 -11.27
C HIS A 21 -20.90 0.88 -11.56
N SER A 22 -20.06 0.42 -12.49
CA SER A 22 -19.97 -0.99 -12.85
C SER A 22 -19.42 -1.84 -11.70
N LEU A 23 -18.41 -1.36 -10.98
CA LEU A 23 -17.86 -2.03 -9.79
C LEU A 23 -18.87 -2.08 -8.64
N LEU A 24 -19.67 -1.03 -8.44
CA LEU A 24 -20.77 -1.08 -7.44
C LEU A 24 -21.78 -2.19 -7.78
N THR A 25 -22.12 -2.34 -9.06
CA THR A 25 -23.01 -3.41 -9.52
C THR A 25 -22.39 -4.78 -9.28
N LEU A 26 -21.11 -4.96 -9.64
CA LEU A 26 -20.38 -6.20 -9.39
C LEU A 26 -20.22 -6.51 -7.90
N SER A 27 -20.03 -5.48 -7.07
CA SER A 27 -19.92 -5.61 -5.62
C SER A 27 -21.19 -6.21 -5.03
N THR A 28 -22.38 -5.73 -5.45
CA THR A 28 -23.67 -6.29 -5.03
C THR A 28 -23.85 -7.74 -5.50
N GLU A 29 -23.57 -8.04 -6.77
CA GLU A 29 -23.63 -9.42 -7.29
C GLU A 29 -22.67 -10.36 -6.55
N GLN A 30 -21.47 -9.87 -6.21
CA GLN A 30 -20.48 -10.64 -5.47
C GLN A 30 -20.86 -10.82 -3.99
N GLU A 31 -21.50 -9.83 -3.36
CA GLU A 31 -22.07 -9.92 -2.01
C GLU A 31 -23.16 -11.00 -1.94
N ASP A 32 -24.05 -11.05 -2.94
CA ASP A 32 -25.06 -12.11 -3.07
C ASP A 32 -24.41 -13.48 -3.23
N LEU A 33 -23.35 -13.59 -4.04
CA LEU A 33 -22.59 -14.84 -4.19
C LEU A 33 -21.92 -15.30 -2.90
N VAL A 34 -21.41 -14.37 -2.08
CA VAL A 34 -20.89 -14.68 -0.74
C VAL A 34 -21.98 -15.28 0.12
N TYR A 35 -23.14 -14.62 0.20
CA TYR A 35 -24.27 -15.07 1.02
C TYR A 35 -24.79 -16.43 0.56
N LEU A 36 -25.04 -16.59 -0.74
CA LEU A 36 -25.57 -17.83 -1.31
C LEU A 36 -24.58 -18.99 -1.18
N SER A 37 -23.28 -18.75 -1.36
CA SER A 37 -22.25 -19.78 -1.14
C SER A 37 -22.22 -20.23 0.32
N GLN A 38 -22.44 -19.32 1.26
CA GLN A 38 -22.51 -19.66 2.67
C GLN A 38 -23.74 -20.51 3.02
N GLN A 39 -24.89 -20.26 2.40
CA GLN A 39 -26.13 -21.00 2.63
C GLN A 39 -26.21 -22.33 1.87
N THR A 40 -25.43 -22.51 0.80
CA THR A 40 -25.51 -23.68 -0.08
C THR A 40 -24.69 -24.85 0.47
N GLU A 41 -25.35 -25.99 0.71
CA GLU A 41 -24.70 -27.22 1.17
C GLU A 41 -23.59 -27.70 0.23
N ASP A 42 -22.52 -28.25 0.81
CA ASP A 42 -21.38 -28.82 0.08
C ASP A 42 -21.84 -29.83 -0.97
N ARG A 43 -21.27 -29.74 -2.19
CA ARG A 43 -21.57 -30.58 -3.36
C ARG A 43 -22.98 -30.44 -3.97
N SER A 44 -23.81 -29.51 -3.47
CA SER A 44 -25.15 -29.24 -4.02
C SER A 44 -25.12 -28.87 -5.51
N LEU A 45 -26.18 -29.23 -6.24
CA LEU A 45 -26.36 -28.83 -7.65
C LEU A 45 -26.58 -27.32 -7.80
N ALA A 46 -26.97 -26.60 -6.75
CA ALA A 46 -27.16 -25.15 -6.77
C ALA A 46 -25.87 -24.39 -7.13
N TYR A 47 -24.70 -24.97 -6.88
CA TYR A 47 -23.41 -24.41 -7.29
C TYR A 47 -23.27 -24.23 -8.81
N VAL A 48 -24.05 -24.94 -9.63
CA VAL A 48 -24.07 -24.73 -11.08
C VAL A 48 -24.54 -23.32 -11.42
N GLU A 49 -25.59 -22.83 -10.75
CA GLU A 49 -26.08 -21.47 -10.95
C GLU A 49 -25.14 -20.44 -10.32
N LEU A 50 -24.60 -20.71 -9.12
CA LEU A 50 -23.61 -19.82 -8.50
C LEU A 50 -22.37 -19.63 -9.38
N ALA A 51 -21.82 -20.72 -9.92
CA ALA A 51 -20.69 -20.66 -10.84
C ALA A 51 -21.03 -19.89 -12.13
N ARG A 52 -22.28 -19.98 -12.62
CA ARG A 52 -22.73 -19.22 -13.79
C ARG A 52 -22.78 -17.72 -13.52
N VAL A 53 -23.32 -17.31 -12.37
CA VAL A 53 -23.35 -15.89 -11.96
C VAL A 53 -21.92 -15.39 -11.69
N GLN A 54 -21.09 -16.16 -11.00
CA GLN A 54 -19.69 -15.81 -10.75
C GLN A 54 -18.87 -15.68 -12.04
N ARG A 55 -19.13 -16.52 -13.04
CA ARG A 55 -18.52 -16.38 -14.37
C ARG A 55 -18.93 -15.09 -15.06
N ASN A 56 -20.18 -14.65 -14.89
CA ASN A 56 -20.62 -13.36 -15.42
C ASN A 56 -19.87 -12.20 -14.75
N VAL A 57 -19.72 -12.23 -13.42
CA VAL A 57 -18.92 -11.25 -12.68
C VAL A 57 -17.48 -11.20 -13.20
N GLU A 58 -16.84 -12.35 -13.38
CA GLU A 58 -15.47 -12.47 -13.91
C GLU A 58 -15.35 -11.88 -15.33
N GLN A 59 -16.28 -12.21 -16.22
CA GLN A 59 -16.28 -11.71 -17.60
C GLN A 59 -16.51 -10.19 -17.68
N ILE A 60 -17.45 -9.65 -16.89
CA ILE A 60 -17.70 -8.21 -16.83
C ILE A 60 -16.47 -7.50 -16.25
N PHE A 61 -15.89 -8.02 -15.16
CA PHE A 61 -14.69 -7.44 -14.60
C PHE A 61 -13.51 -7.48 -15.57
N GLY A 62 -13.36 -8.55 -16.36
CA GLY A 62 -12.34 -8.63 -17.41
C GLY A 62 -12.41 -7.45 -18.40
N ALA A 63 -13.61 -7.10 -18.85
CA ALA A 63 -13.81 -5.94 -19.72
C ALA A 63 -13.56 -4.59 -19.01
N LEU A 64 -13.90 -4.49 -17.72
CA LEU A 64 -13.61 -3.31 -16.90
C LEU A 64 -12.11 -3.16 -16.66
N SER A 65 -11.38 -4.26 -16.46
CA SER A 65 -9.92 -4.27 -16.28
C SER A 65 -9.21 -3.72 -17.52
N ASP A 66 -9.66 -4.06 -18.73
CA ASP A 66 -9.11 -3.49 -19.97
C ASP A 66 -9.37 -1.97 -20.06
N THR A 67 -10.54 -1.54 -19.58
CA THR A 67 -10.90 -0.11 -19.50
C THR A 67 -10.02 0.61 -18.49
N LEU A 68 -9.83 0.04 -17.30
CA LEU A 68 -8.96 0.56 -16.25
C LEU A 68 -7.51 0.66 -16.72
N PHE A 69 -7.00 -0.33 -17.44
CA PHE A 69 -5.66 -0.31 -18.02
C PHE A 69 -5.49 0.81 -19.06
N ASN A 70 -6.53 1.14 -19.83
CA ASN A 70 -6.46 2.24 -20.77
C ASN A 70 -6.53 3.62 -20.07
N LEU A 71 -7.36 3.74 -19.03
CA LEU A 71 -7.42 4.94 -18.21
C LEU A 71 -6.09 5.16 -17.45
N SER A 72 -5.47 4.09 -16.95
CA SER A 72 -4.22 4.15 -16.18
C SER A 72 -3.03 4.66 -16.98
N LYS A 73 -2.98 4.42 -18.30
CA LYS A 73 -2.00 5.04 -19.21
C LYS A 73 -2.08 6.56 -19.24
N SER A 74 -3.26 7.10 -19.02
CA SER A 74 -3.50 8.55 -19.06
C SER A 74 -3.30 9.22 -17.69
N ILE A 75 -3.20 8.44 -16.61
CA ILE A 75 -3.06 8.91 -15.23
C ILE A 75 -1.89 8.15 -14.57
N PRO A 76 -0.62 8.51 -14.88
CA PRO A 76 0.55 7.71 -14.49
C PRO A 76 0.68 7.49 -12.99
N GLN A 77 0.30 8.48 -12.17
CA GLN A 77 0.40 8.42 -10.71
C GLN A 77 -0.51 7.34 -10.07
N PHE A 78 -1.56 6.89 -10.77
CA PHE A 78 -2.46 5.82 -10.30
C PHE A 78 -2.20 4.47 -10.96
N SER A 79 -1.31 4.41 -11.95
CA SER A 79 -1.21 3.26 -12.84
C SER A 79 -0.73 1.98 -12.17
N ASN A 80 0.29 2.07 -11.32
CA ASN A 80 0.84 0.88 -10.66
C ASN A 80 -0.15 0.25 -9.69
N GLN A 81 -0.76 1.04 -8.80
CA GLN A 81 -1.71 0.54 -7.81
C GLN A 81 -2.95 -0.08 -8.47
N ILE A 82 -3.57 0.62 -9.43
CA ILE A 82 -4.81 0.14 -10.06
C ILE A 82 -4.57 -1.13 -10.90
N ASN A 83 -3.44 -1.22 -11.61
CA ASN A 83 -3.12 -2.40 -12.43
C ASN A 83 -2.81 -3.61 -11.54
N THR A 84 -2.04 -3.44 -10.46
CA THR A 84 -1.76 -4.51 -9.50
C THR A 84 -3.05 -5.03 -8.86
N LYS A 85 -3.90 -4.13 -8.34
CA LYS A 85 -5.18 -4.52 -7.74
C LYS A 85 -6.13 -5.18 -8.74
N SER A 86 -6.12 -4.73 -10.00
CA SER A 86 -6.92 -5.38 -11.06
C SER A 86 -6.47 -6.82 -11.34
N ILE A 87 -5.15 -7.07 -11.34
CA ILE A 87 -4.60 -8.43 -11.51
C ILE A 87 -4.94 -9.32 -10.31
N GLU A 88 -4.78 -8.79 -9.08
CA GLU A 88 -5.13 -9.50 -7.84
C GLU A 88 -6.61 -9.90 -7.83
N LEU A 89 -7.52 -8.95 -8.12
CA LEU A 89 -8.95 -9.22 -8.16
C LEU A 89 -9.30 -10.25 -9.24
N LYS A 90 -8.68 -10.17 -10.43
CA LYS A 90 -8.90 -11.17 -11.47
C LYS A 90 -8.58 -12.58 -10.98
N GLY A 91 -7.44 -12.76 -10.30
CA GLY A 91 -7.07 -14.04 -9.69
C GLY A 91 -8.05 -14.50 -8.60
N GLN A 92 -8.56 -13.57 -7.79
CA GLN A 92 -9.57 -13.87 -6.76
C GLN A 92 -10.91 -14.32 -7.37
N LEU A 93 -11.37 -13.65 -8.44
CA LEU A 93 -12.59 -14.01 -9.17
C LEU A 93 -12.47 -15.37 -9.87
N GLU A 94 -11.34 -15.65 -10.52
CA GLU A 94 -11.05 -16.96 -11.12
C GLU A 94 -11.04 -18.07 -10.07
N ARG A 95 -10.46 -17.80 -8.89
CA ARG A 95 -10.46 -18.73 -7.77
C ARG A 95 -11.87 -18.98 -7.22
N ALA A 96 -12.67 -17.94 -7.05
CA ALA A 96 -14.06 -18.06 -6.60
C ALA A 96 -14.88 -18.92 -7.57
N LEU A 97 -14.75 -18.67 -8.88
CA LEU A 97 -15.38 -19.47 -9.93
C LEU A 97 -14.96 -20.93 -9.87
N SER A 98 -13.66 -21.20 -9.73
CA SER A 98 -13.13 -22.57 -9.64
C SER A 98 -13.69 -23.31 -8.42
N GLN A 99 -13.70 -22.68 -7.25
CA GLN A 99 -14.22 -23.30 -6.03
C GLN A 99 -15.73 -23.56 -6.10
N MET A 100 -16.50 -22.67 -6.74
CA MET A 100 -17.91 -22.89 -7.01
C MET A 100 -18.13 -24.04 -8.00
N ALA A 101 -17.30 -24.15 -9.05
CA ALA A 101 -17.38 -25.26 -10.00
C ALA A 101 -17.04 -26.61 -9.35
N GLU A 102 -16.11 -26.64 -8.40
CA GLU A 102 -15.78 -27.80 -7.55
C GLU A 102 -16.83 -28.07 -6.45
N ARG A 103 -17.77 -27.12 -6.24
CA ARG A 103 -18.89 -27.20 -5.30
C ARG A 103 -18.45 -27.33 -3.83
N HIS A 104 -17.34 -26.67 -3.50
CA HIS A 104 -16.78 -26.67 -2.14
C HIS A 104 -17.31 -25.48 -1.35
N GLN A 105 -18.19 -25.72 -0.37
CA GLN A 105 -18.89 -24.62 0.33
C GLN A 105 -17.95 -23.64 1.03
N ARG A 106 -17.08 -24.16 1.89
CA ARG A 106 -16.17 -23.33 2.68
C ARG A 106 -15.23 -22.53 1.79
N ASN A 107 -14.63 -23.19 0.81
CA ASN A 107 -13.65 -22.53 -0.05
C ASN A 107 -14.30 -21.54 -1.02
N SER A 108 -15.50 -21.85 -1.53
CA SER A 108 -16.28 -20.92 -2.37
C SER A 108 -16.64 -19.66 -1.60
N THR A 109 -17.10 -19.81 -0.35
CA THR A 109 -17.42 -18.67 0.52
C THR A 109 -16.19 -17.80 0.77
N VAL A 110 -15.06 -18.40 1.15
CA VAL A 110 -13.82 -17.65 1.40
C VAL A 110 -13.31 -16.95 0.14
N ALA A 111 -13.23 -17.66 -0.99
CA ALA A 111 -12.77 -17.07 -2.25
C ALA A 111 -13.70 -15.96 -2.73
N SER A 112 -15.03 -16.11 -2.56
CA SER A 112 -16.01 -15.09 -2.91
C SER A 112 -15.87 -13.83 -2.06
N ARG A 113 -15.57 -13.97 -0.76
CA ARG A 113 -15.30 -12.83 0.14
C ARG A 113 -14.03 -12.09 -0.25
N GLN A 114 -12.98 -12.82 -0.62
CA GLN A 114 -11.75 -12.21 -1.11
C GLN A 114 -12.00 -11.36 -2.37
N ALA A 115 -12.75 -11.91 -3.33
CA ALA A 115 -13.13 -11.17 -4.53
C ALA A 115 -14.02 -9.95 -4.21
N PHE A 116 -14.95 -10.07 -3.25
CA PHE A 116 -15.77 -8.94 -2.79
C PHE A 116 -14.90 -7.81 -2.21
N GLY A 117 -13.94 -8.14 -1.35
CA GLY A 117 -12.96 -7.17 -0.82
C GLY A 117 -12.17 -6.50 -1.93
N GLY A 118 -11.63 -7.28 -2.88
CA GLY A 118 -10.90 -6.75 -4.03
C GLY A 118 -11.71 -5.80 -4.91
N ILE A 119 -13.01 -6.06 -5.15
CA ILE A 119 -13.90 -5.13 -5.88
C ILE A 119 -14.01 -3.81 -5.11
N ASN A 120 -14.19 -3.88 -3.80
CA ASN A 120 -14.34 -2.71 -2.95
C ASN A 120 -13.04 -1.90 -2.83
N GLU A 121 -11.88 -2.54 -2.82
CA GLU A 121 -10.57 -1.89 -2.87
C GLU A 121 -10.40 -1.08 -4.16
N ILE A 122 -10.68 -1.67 -5.33
CA ILE A 122 -10.59 -0.95 -6.61
C ILE A 122 -11.61 0.20 -6.67
N ALA A 123 -12.84 -0.04 -6.21
CA ALA A 123 -13.88 1.01 -6.15
C ALA A 123 -13.43 2.19 -5.27
N PHE A 124 -12.74 1.91 -4.17
CA PHE A 124 -12.18 2.94 -3.31
C PHE A 124 -11.07 3.75 -4.00
N LEU A 125 -10.12 3.08 -4.64
CA LEU A 125 -9.06 3.75 -5.41
C LEU A 125 -9.62 4.69 -6.48
N ILE A 126 -10.66 4.26 -7.20
CA ILE A 126 -11.32 5.07 -8.22
C ILE A 126 -12.06 6.26 -7.59
N ALA A 127 -12.71 6.07 -6.45
CA ALA A 127 -13.39 7.15 -5.74
C ALA A 127 -12.40 8.24 -5.30
N ASN A 128 -11.25 7.84 -4.72
CA ASN A 128 -10.19 8.78 -4.33
C ASN A 128 -9.62 9.53 -5.53
N LEU A 129 -9.39 8.82 -6.64
CA LEU A 129 -8.91 9.45 -7.86
C LEU A 129 -9.91 10.47 -8.41
N LEU A 130 -11.21 10.14 -8.43
CA LEU A 130 -12.27 11.07 -8.85
C LEU A 130 -12.30 12.30 -7.96
N GLU A 131 -12.18 12.13 -6.65
CA GLU A 131 -12.13 13.23 -5.69
C GLU A 131 -10.89 14.12 -5.90
N GLN A 132 -9.71 13.53 -6.09
CA GLN A 132 -8.48 14.27 -6.39
C GLN A 132 -8.61 15.07 -7.70
N LEU A 133 -9.15 14.47 -8.76
CA LEU A 133 -9.37 15.15 -10.05
C LEU A 133 -10.39 16.29 -9.94
N GLN A 134 -11.43 16.13 -9.11
CA GLN A 134 -12.45 17.14 -8.86
C GLN A 134 -11.92 18.30 -8.00
N ASN A 135 -11.11 18.00 -6.99
CA ASN A 135 -10.48 19.01 -6.13
C ASN A 135 -9.42 19.82 -6.89
N ASN A 136 -8.72 19.21 -7.86
CA ASN A 136 -7.75 19.91 -8.71
C ASN A 136 -8.39 20.87 -9.73
N SER A 137 -9.69 20.72 -10.02
CA SER A 137 -10.42 21.56 -10.99
C SER A 137 -11.15 22.75 -10.33
N GLY A 138 -11.22 22.80 -9.00
CA GLY A 138 -11.92 23.85 -8.22
C GLY A 138 -11.05 24.95 -7.62
N SER A 139 -9.73 24.77 -7.54
CA SER A 139 -8.84 25.75 -6.90
C SER A 139 -7.51 25.80 -7.62
N GLY A 140 -7.22 26.94 -8.23
CA GLY A 140 -5.87 27.25 -8.66
C GLY A 140 -4.91 27.13 -7.47
N GLN A 141 -3.73 26.59 -7.75
CA GLN A 141 -2.56 26.60 -6.87
C GLN A 141 -2.56 25.59 -5.70
N SER A 142 -2.23 24.34 -6.01
CA SER A 142 -1.26 23.51 -5.26
C SER A 142 -1.05 22.25 -6.10
N GLY A 143 0.05 22.13 -6.85
CA GLY A 143 1.35 21.96 -6.23
C GLY A 143 1.50 20.48 -5.92
N ASN A 144 2.04 19.75 -6.90
CA ASN A 144 2.80 18.50 -6.79
C ASN A 144 2.84 17.91 -5.37
N GLY A 145 2.22 16.73 -5.17
CA GLY A 145 2.09 16.04 -3.89
C GLY A 145 3.35 16.12 -3.02
N THR A 146 3.30 17.02 -2.04
CA THR A 146 4.26 17.00 -0.94
C THR A 146 3.85 15.79 -0.08
N PRO A 147 4.75 14.83 0.19
CA PRO A 147 4.45 13.77 1.15
C PRO A 147 4.03 14.41 2.47
N GLN A 148 2.92 13.93 3.02
CA GLN A 148 2.40 14.40 4.29
C GLN A 148 3.47 14.19 5.37
N SER A 149 3.71 15.18 6.23
CA SER A 149 4.72 15.01 7.27
C SER A 149 4.30 13.92 8.25
N ILE A 150 5.26 13.18 8.82
CA ILE A 150 4.96 12.10 9.79
C ILE A 150 4.17 12.67 10.97
N GLN A 151 4.47 13.89 11.42
CA GLN A 151 3.73 14.60 12.44
C GLN A 151 2.22 14.75 12.09
N GLN A 152 1.90 15.14 10.85
CA GLN A 152 0.51 15.27 10.38
C GLN A 152 -0.19 13.91 10.32
N MET A 153 0.54 12.86 9.93
CA MET A 153 -0.01 11.49 9.90
C MET A 153 -0.34 10.98 11.31
N ILE A 154 0.52 11.26 12.29
CA ILE A 154 0.29 10.92 13.71
C ILE A 154 -0.97 11.64 14.22
N GLU A 155 -1.14 12.93 13.90
CA GLU A 155 -2.32 13.70 14.30
C GLU A 155 -3.61 13.11 13.71
N GLN A 156 -3.62 12.81 12.41
CA GLN A 156 -4.76 12.17 11.74
C GLN A 156 -5.09 10.79 12.34
N LEU A 157 -4.07 9.96 12.62
CA LEU A 157 -4.28 8.68 13.29
C LEU A 157 -4.85 8.86 14.70
N GLY A 158 -4.41 9.90 15.42
CA GLY A 158 -4.95 10.26 16.73
C GLY A 158 -6.45 10.61 16.68
N GLU A 159 -6.89 11.36 15.68
CA GLU A 159 -8.31 11.67 15.48
C GLU A 159 -9.13 10.42 15.16
N MET A 160 -8.63 9.56 14.25
CA MET A 160 -9.26 8.29 13.92
C MET A 160 -9.38 7.36 15.12
N LYS A 161 -8.35 7.32 15.98
CA LYS A 161 -8.38 6.60 17.25
C LYS A 161 -9.49 7.09 18.17
N GLY A 162 -9.68 8.40 18.29
CA GLY A 162 -10.77 8.98 19.06
C GLY A 162 -12.15 8.56 18.53
N ASN A 163 -12.34 8.63 17.20
CA ASN A 163 -13.57 8.17 16.56
C ASN A 163 -13.82 6.67 16.77
N GLN A 164 -12.77 5.86 16.72
CA GLN A 164 -12.84 4.42 16.97
C GLN A 164 -13.22 4.10 18.42
N GLN A 165 -12.70 4.85 19.39
CA GLN A 165 -13.09 4.70 20.80
C GLN A 165 -14.58 5.00 21.02
N GLN A 166 -15.08 6.10 20.45
CA GLN A 166 -16.50 6.45 20.52
C GLN A 166 -17.39 5.37 19.88
N LEU A 167 -16.96 4.82 18.74
CA LEU A 167 -17.68 3.74 18.07
C LEU A 167 -17.73 2.49 18.96
N ASN A 168 -16.62 2.12 19.61
CA ASN A 168 -16.57 1.00 20.54
C ASN A 168 -17.52 1.20 21.75
N GLU A 169 -17.60 2.42 22.27
CA GLU A 169 -18.54 2.76 23.36
C GLU A 169 -20.01 2.63 22.91
N GLN A 170 -20.35 3.18 21.74
CA GLN A 170 -21.72 3.08 21.18
C GLN A 170 -22.12 1.62 20.93
N LEU A 171 -21.19 0.83 20.42
CA LEU A 171 -21.40 -0.60 20.20
C LEU A 171 -21.60 -1.35 21.52
N GLN A 172 -20.81 -1.04 22.56
CA GLN A 172 -20.95 -1.69 23.86
C GLN A 172 -22.26 -1.32 24.57
N GLN A 173 -22.71 -0.07 24.44
CA GLN A 173 -24.04 0.34 24.90
C GLN A 173 -25.13 -0.45 24.17
N MET A 174 -25.01 -0.59 22.85
CA MET A 174 -25.98 -1.34 22.06
C MET A 174 -26.06 -2.82 22.46
N ILE A 175 -24.92 -3.47 22.74
CA ILE A 175 -24.89 -4.86 23.22
C ILE A 175 -25.63 -5.01 24.54
N ASN A 176 -25.43 -4.07 25.46
CA ASN A 176 -26.12 -4.08 26.75
C ASN A 176 -27.62 -3.92 26.58
N ASP A 177 -28.05 -3.06 25.64
CA ASP A 177 -29.46 -2.83 25.30
C ASP A 177 -30.10 -4.01 24.55
N MET A 178 -29.30 -4.88 23.93
CA MET A 178 -29.74 -6.03 23.14
C MET A 178 -29.90 -7.33 23.96
N GLN A 179 -29.51 -7.36 25.24
CA GLN A 179 -29.67 -8.55 26.07
C GLN A 179 -31.15 -8.85 26.36
N GLY A 180 -31.79 -9.65 25.48
CA GLY A 180 -33.04 -10.35 25.79
C GLY A 180 -34.14 -10.35 24.73
N GLU A 181 -34.01 -9.58 23.63
CA GLU A 181 -35.05 -9.49 22.59
C GLU A 181 -34.51 -9.69 21.17
N ARG A 182 -35.39 -10.11 20.24
CA ARG A 182 -35.08 -10.16 18.80
C ARG A 182 -34.73 -8.76 18.31
N LEU A 183 -33.73 -8.67 17.41
CA LEU A 183 -33.32 -7.41 16.78
C LEU A 183 -34.53 -6.64 16.24
N SER A 184 -34.74 -5.43 16.75
CA SER A 184 -35.71 -4.48 16.20
C SER A 184 -35.18 -3.85 14.91
N ASN A 185 -36.08 -3.44 14.01
CA ASN A 185 -35.72 -2.66 12.82
C ASN A 185 -34.95 -1.38 13.17
N ASP A 186 -35.27 -0.76 14.31
CA ASP A 186 -34.58 0.42 14.82
C ASP A 186 -33.14 0.13 15.27
N GLN A 187 -32.91 -1.05 15.86
CA GLN A 187 -31.56 -1.52 16.21
C GLN A 187 -30.75 -1.84 14.95
N MET A 188 -31.38 -2.46 13.94
CA MET A 188 -30.73 -2.74 12.66
C MET A 188 -30.32 -1.46 11.92
N GLN A 189 -31.12 -0.40 12.01
CA GLN A 189 -30.77 0.89 11.45
C GLN A 189 -29.56 1.51 12.16
N ARG A 190 -29.53 1.47 13.50
CA ARG A 190 -28.37 1.92 14.28
C ARG A 190 -27.09 1.14 13.95
N LEU A 191 -27.18 -0.19 13.81
CA LEU A 191 -26.04 -1.03 13.39
C LEU A 191 -25.51 -0.65 12.00
N ASN A 192 -26.40 -0.35 11.06
CA ASN A 192 -26.01 0.15 9.74
C ASN A 192 -25.34 1.52 9.80
N GLU A 193 -25.74 2.39 10.73
CA GLU A 193 -25.08 3.68 10.96
C GLU A 193 -23.68 3.48 11.53
N LEU A 194 -23.50 2.58 12.51
CA LEU A 194 -22.18 2.21 13.02
C LEU A 194 -21.30 1.61 11.94
N ALA A 195 -21.84 0.73 11.08
CA ALA A 195 -21.10 0.17 9.94
C ALA A 195 -20.62 1.25 8.96
N LYS A 196 -21.46 2.28 8.72
CA LYS A 196 -21.06 3.44 7.89
C LYS A 196 -19.95 4.25 8.56
N GLN A 197 -20.01 4.46 9.87
CA GLN A 197 -18.94 5.15 10.61
C GLN A 197 -17.63 4.35 10.57
N GLN A 198 -17.69 3.05 10.84
CA GLN A 198 -16.54 2.15 10.76
C GLN A 198 -15.90 2.18 9.37
N ASN A 199 -16.72 2.17 8.31
CA ASN A 199 -16.21 2.26 6.94
C ASN A 199 -15.55 3.61 6.62
N ARG A 200 -15.98 4.72 7.25
CA ARG A 200 -15.27 6.01 7.09
C ARG A 200 -13.87 5.95 7.70
N ILE A 201 -13.75 5.42 8.92
CA ILE A 201 -12.45 5.26 9.57
C ILE A 201 -11.55 4.34 8.74
N ARG A 202 -12.09 3.22 8.24
CA ARG A 202 -11.38 2.27 7.36
C ARG A 202 -10.81 2.97 6.12
N LYS A 203 -11.61 3.82 5.47
CA LYS A 203 -11.20 4.59 4.29
C LYS A 203 -10.09 5.60 4.61
N GLN A 204 -10.24 6.35 5.71
CA GLN A 204 -9.22 7.30 6.14
C GLN A 204 -7.89 6.61 6.47
N LEU A 205 -7.92 5.41 7.07
CA LEU A 205 -6.72 4.61 7.31
C LEU A 205 -6.06 4.15 6.00
N GLN A 206 -6.87 3.78 5.00
CA GLN A 206 -6.36 3.39 3.68
C GLN A 206 -5.71 4.58 2.96
N GLU A 207 -6.35 5.76 2.99
CA GLU A 207 -5.74 7.01 2.50
C GLU A 207 -4.45 7.34 3.24
N LEU A 208 -4.39 7.18 4.57
CA LEU A 208 -3.20 7.41 5.36
C LEU A 208 -2.05 6.47 4.94
N GLN A 209 -2.36 5.19 4.70
CA GLN A 209 -1.40 4.18 4.27
C GLN A 209 -0.83 4.50 2.88
N GLU A 210 -1.70 4.87 1.93
CA GLU A 210 -1.35 5.20 0.55
C GLU A 210 -0.56 6.51 0.46
N ASN A 211 -1.05 7.59 1.09
CA ASN A 211 -0.42 8.92 1.04
C ASN A 211 0.86 9.00 1.88
N GLY A 212 0.94 8.21 2.95
CA GLY A 212 2.09 8.16 3.84
C GLY A 212 3.27 7.34 3.33
N GLY A 213 3.10 6.60 2.23
CA GLY A 213 4.12 5.68 1.73
C GLY A 213 4.53 4.66 2.80
N LEU A 214 3.58 4.22 3.63
CA LEU A 214 3.82 3.33 4.77
C LEU A 214 3.89 1.85 4.35
N GLU A 215 3.77 1.58 3.05
CA GLU A 215 3.74 0.24 2.47
C GLU A 215 5.06 -0.51 2.72
N GLY A 216 4.98 -1.66 3.38
CA GLY A 216 6.14 -2.49 3.72
C GLY A 216 6.79 -2.23 5.08
N ASP A 217 6.44 -1.13 5.76
CA ASP A 217 6.93 -0.83 7.11
C ASP A 217 5.99 -1.38 8.21
N ARG A 218 6.47 -1.37 9.46
CA ARG A 218 5.71 -1.86 10.63
C ARG A 218 4.39 -1.12 10.82
N ALA A 219 4.41 0.21 10.74
CA ALA A 219 3.20 1.04 10.85
C ALA A 219 2.17 0.68 9.75
N GLY A 220 2.61 0.54 8.49
CA GLY A 220 1.71 0.16 7.39
C GLY A 220 1.18 -1.26 7.50
N SER A 221 1.95 -2.19 8.07
CA SER A 221 1.50 -3.56 8.33
C SER A 221 0.40 -3.62 9.40
N GLU A 222 0.51 -2.80 10.45
CA GLU A 222 -0.54 -2.69 11.46
C GLU A 222 -1.79 -2.00 10.90
N ILE A 223 -1.62 -0.96 10.08
CA ILE A 223 -2.74 -0.32 9.36
C ILE A 223 -3.46 -1.31 8.45
N GLN A 224 -2.73 -2.13 7.68
CA GLN A 224 -3.32 -3.15 6.82
C GLN A 224 -4.22 -4.12 7.60
N ARG A 225 -3.72 -4.64 8.73
CA ARG A 225 -4.48 -5.57 9.57
C ARG A 225 -5.71 -4.91 10.18
N MET A 226 -5.62 -3.63 10.55
CA MET A 226 -6.80 -2.87 10.98
C MET A 226 -7.84 -2.78 9.87
N ILE A 227 -7.44 -2.48 8.63
CA ILE A 227 -8.36 -2.37 7.50
C ILE A 227 -9.12 -3.69 7.28
N GLU A 228 -8.42 -4.83 7.37
CA GLU A 228 -9.00 -6.17 7.30
C GLU A 228 -9.98 -6.44 8.45
N ASP A 229 -9.55 -6.17 9.70
CA ASP A 229 -10.40 -6.32 10.88
C ASP A 229 -11.66 -5.42 10.79
N MET A 230 -11.53 -4.20 10.27
CA MET A 230 -12.65 -3.29 10.09
C MET A 230 -13.64 -3.77 9.03
N GLU A 231 -13.17 -4.42 7.97
CA GLU A 231 -14.03 -4.99 6.94
C GLU A 231 -14.91 -6.12 7.49
N ASP A 232 -14.32 -7.01 8.29
CA ASP A 232 -15.07 -8.04 9.01
C ASP A 232 -16.10 -7.41 9.97
N THR A 233 -15.71 -6.40 10.77
CA THR A 233 -16.66 -5.67 11.64
C THR A 233 -17.82 -5.10 10.83
N ILE A 234 -17.57 -4.46 9.69
CA ILE A 234 -18.61 -3.84 8.85
C ILE A 234 -19.60 -4.90 8.37
N ASN A 235 -19.11 -6.08 7.96
CA ASN A 235 -19.94 -7.18 7.51
C ASN A 235 -20.82 -7.73 8.65
N ASP A 236 -20.24 -7.92 9.83
CA ASP A 236 -20.98 -8.40 11.00
C ASP A 236 -22.07 -7.40 11.42
N LEU A 237 -21.75 -6.10 11.48
CA LEU A 237 -22.70 -5.03 11.81
C LEU A 237 -23.86 -4.96 10.80
N ARG A 238 -23.59 -5.07 9.50
CA ARG A 238 -24.64 -5.09 8.46
C ARG A 238 -25.50 -6.35 8.53
N GLY A 239 -24.91 -7.48 8.88
CA GLY A 239 -25.60 -8.75 9.08
C GLY A 239 -26.41 -8.82 10.37
N GLY A 240 -26.34 -7.80 11.23
CA GLY A 240 -26.99 -7.81 12.54
C GLY A 240 -26.29 -8.71 13.57
N ALA A 241 -25.07 -9.15 13.28
CA ALA A 241 -24.27 -9.97 14.17
C ALA A 241 -23.52 -9.07 15.16
N VAL A 242 -23.91 -9.15 16.42
CA VAL A 242 -23.24 -8.44 17.51
C VAL A 242 -22.84 -9.46 18.56
N ASP A 243 -21.63 -10.01 18.40
CA ASP A 243 -21.10 -11.08 19.23
C ASP A 243 -19.85 -10.61 20.03
N PRO A 244 -19.38 -11.40 21.01
CA PRO A 244 -18.17 -11.06 21.75
C PRO A 244 -16.91 -10.96 20.87
N ASN A 245 -16.85 -11.69 19.74
CA ASN A 245 -15.71 -11.64 18.83
C ASN A 245 -15.61 -10.27 18.14
N LEU A 246 -16.74 -9.67 17.79
CA LEU A 246 -16.82 -8.33 17.24
C LEU A 246 -16.23 -7.32 18.23
N ILE A 247 -16.56 -7.41 19.52
CA ILE A 247 -15.98 -6.54 20.56
C ILE A 247 -14.47 -6.74 20.71
N GLU A 248 -14.01 -7.98 20.70
CA GLU A 248 -12.58 -8.28 20.74
C GLU A 248 -11.86 -7.68 19.53
N ARG A 249 -12.43 -7.82 18.33
CA ARG A 249 -11.89 -7.24 17.09
C ARG A 249 -11.77 -5.71 17.18
N GLN A 250 -12.78 -5.06 17.74
CA GLN A 250 -12.78 -3.62 17.95
C GLN A 250 -11.72 -3.15 18.97
N GLN A 251 -11.41 -3.96 19.98
CA GLN A 251 -10.30 -3.70 20.91
C GLN A 251 -8.94 -3.94 20.25
N ASN A 252 -8.83 -4.98 19.43
CA ASN A 252 -7.63 -5.27 18.65
C ASN A 252 -7.32 -4.13 17.68
N ILE A 253 -8.32 -3.61 16.96
CA ILE A 253 -8.19 -2.43 16.11
C ILE A 253 -7.62 -1.25 16.91
N LEU A 254 -8.18 -0.95 18.08
CA LEU A 254 -7.69 0.15 18.91
C LEU A 254 -6.24 -0.06 19.37
N THR A 255 -5.88 -1.29 19.69
CA THR A 255 -4.52 -1.66 20.11
C THR A 255 -3.53 -1.46 18.95
N ARG A 256 -3.90 -1.90 17.74
CA ARG A 256 -3.11 -1.68 16.53
C ARG A 256 -2.98 -0.19 16.17
N MET A 257 -4.00 0.63 16.43
CA MET A 257 -3.90 2.08 16.25
C MET A 257 -2.81 2.67 17.16
N LEU A 258 -2.74 2.23 18.42
CA LEU A 258 -1.70 2.65 19.35
C LEU A 258 -0.31 2.19 18.92
N ASP A 259 -0.19 0.95 18.44
CA ASP A 259 1.08 0.40 17.95
C ASP A 259 1.56 1.11 16.67
N ALA A 260 0.64 1.43 15.75
CA ALA A 260 0.94 2.19 14.54
C ALA A 260 1.36 3.64 14.86
N GLU A 261 0.67 4.30 15.80
CA GLU A 261 1.04 5.64 16.29
C GLU A 261 2.45 5.64 16.88
N LYS A 262 2.76 4.67 17.74
CA LYS A 262 4.08 4.51 18.34
C LYS A 262 5.16 4.27 17.27
N SER A 263 4.88 3.39 16.30
CA SER A 263 5.82 3.11 15.21
C SER A 263 6.08 4.34 14.33
N MET A 264 5.09 5.21 14.14
CA MET A 264 5.27 6.47 13.41
C MET A 264 6.06 7.49 14.24
N GLN A 265 5.87 7.55 15.56
CA GLN A 265 6.68 8.40 16.45
C GLN A 265 8.14 7.99 16.45
N GLU A 266 8.43 6.68 16.58
CA GLU A 266 9.79 6.14 16.50
C GLU A 266 10.47 6.53 15.16
N ARG A 267 9.72 6.44 14.05
CA ARG A 267 10.22 6.84 12.73
C ARG A 267 10.50 8.35 12.63
N ASP A 268 9.62 9.19 13.16
CA ASP A 268 9.82 10.64 13.19
C ASP A 268 11.07 11.04 14.00
N GLU A 269 11.32 10.35 15.12
CA GLU A 269 12.55 10.51 15.90
C GLU A 269 13.79 10.05 15.11
N GLU A 270 13.74 8.89 14.46
CA GLU A 270 14.84 8.39 13.62
C GLU A 270 15.17 9.33 12.44
N GLU A 271 14.14 9.89 11.78
CA GLU A 271 14.33 10.85 10.69
C GLU A 271 15.00 12.12 11.20
N LYS A 272 14.57 12.65 12.36
CA LYS A 272 15.20 13.82 13.02
C LYS A 272 16.65 13.54 13.45
N GLU A 273 16.97 12.35 13.91
CA GLU A 273 18.34 11.96 14.29
C GLU A 273 19.26 11.76 13.08
N ARG A 274 18.72 11.28 11.94
CA ARG A 274 19.48 11.07 10.69
C ARG A 274 19.85 12.36 9.97
N GLU A 275 19.16 13.48 10.23
CA GLU A 275 19.53 14.81 9.70
C GLU A 275 20.83 15.37 10.32
N GLY A 276 21.39 14.72 11.34
CA GLY A 276 22.59 15.16 12.06
C GLY A 276 23.90 14.54 11.56
N LYS A 277 24.46 15.06 10.44
CA LYS A 277 25.91 15.37 10.24
C LYS A 277 26.16 15.79 8.79
N SER A 278 26.18 17.11 8.54
CA SER A 278 26.98 17.62 7.42
C SER A 278 28.41 17.09 7.59
N PRO A 279 29.04 16.52 6.54
CA PRO A 279 30.46 16.22 6.61
C PRO A 279 31.17 17.52 6.97
N ALA A 280 32.00 17.51 8.02
CA ALA A 280 32.90 18.62 8.26
C ALA A 280 33.65 18.87 6.94
N ASN A 281 33.78 20.15 6.54
CA ASN A 281 34.57 20.54 5.36
C ASN A 281 35.94 19.88 5.46
N PHE A 282 36.14 18.76 4.78
CA PHE A 282 37.46 18.19 4.60
C PHE A 282 38.12 19.07 3.55
N GLU A 283 39.05 19.91 3.97
CA GLU A 283 40.03 20.46 3.04
C GLU A 283 40.70 19.27 2.36
N ARG A 284 40.37 19.05 1.09
CA ARG A 284 41.12 18.13 0.25
C ARG A 284 42.49 18.76 0.07
N THR A 285 43.42 18.42 0.95
CA THR A 285 44.84 18.58 0.65
C THR A 285 45.15 17.58 -0.46
N SER A 286 45.22 18.06 -1.70
CA SER A 286 45.94 17.31 -2.73
C SER A 286 47.34 17.06 -2.18
N PRO A 287 47.85 15.82 -2.21
CA PRO A 287 49.24 15.55 -1.89
C PRO A 287 50.11 16.54 -2.69
N SER A 288 51.02 17.24 -2.02
CA SER A 288 51.99 18.13 -2.68
C SER A 288 52.64 17.40 -3.85
N ASP A 289 52.83 18.06 -4.98
CA ASP A 289 53.44 17.48 -6.18
C ASP A 289 54.80 16.87 -5.83
N ILE A 290 54.84 15.55 -5.62
CA ILE A 290 56.07 14.81 -5.35
C ILE A 290 56.77 14.66 -6.70
N THR A 291 58.02 15.10 -6.76
CA THR A 291 58.85 14.89 -7.96
C THR A 291 59.08 13.38 -8.19
N LEU A 292 59.23 12.94 -9.44
CA LEU A 292 59.44 11.51 -9.73
C LEU A 292 60.64 10.92 -8.96
N GLU A 293 61.65 11.75 -8.70
CA GLU A 293 62.85 11.37 -7.96
C GLU A 293 62.58 11.12 -6.46
N GLU A 294 61.76 11.95 -5.82
CA GLU A 294 61.35 11.75 -4.42
C GLU A 294 60.45 10.53 -4.26
N LEU A 295 59.57 10.28 -5.23
CA LEU A 295 58.72 9.09 -5.26
C LEU A 295 59.54 7.81 -5.39
N GLU A 296 60.53 7.78 -6.29
CA GLU A 296 61.43 6.64 -6.45
C GLU A 296 62.22 6.35 -5.16
N LYS A 297 62.75 7.39 -4.52
CA LYS A 297 63.51 7.27 -3.27
C LYS A 297 62.66 6.71 -2.13
N GLN A 298 61.40 7.15 -2.03
CA GLN A 298 60.46 6.71 -0.99
C GLN A 298 59.98 5.26 -1.21
N ILE A 299 59.82 4.82 -2.46
CA ILE A 299 59.46 3.43 -2.75
C ILE A 299 60.65 2.49 -2.54
N ARG A 300 61.87 2.89 -2.94
CA ARG A 300 63.10 2.13 -2.66
C ARG A 300 63.37 1.99 -1.17
N SER A 301 63.12 3.03 -0.37
CA SER A 301 63.29 2.95 1.09
C SER A 301 62.29 1.97 1.71
N ARG A 302 61.05 1.92 1.20
CA ARG A 302 60.02 0.96 1.67
C ARG A 302 60.27 -0.48 1.21
N LEU A 303 60.86 -0.68 0.03
CA LEU A 303 61.29 -2.01 -0.46
C LEU A 303 62.38 -2.63 0.40
N ASN A 304 63.24 -1.81 0.99
CA ASN A 304 64.34 -2.23 1.85
C ASN A 304 64.01 -2.18 3.36
N ASP A 305 62.79 -1.79 3.73
CA ASP A 305 62.35 -1.69 5.12
C ASP A 305 62.03 -3.09 5.68
N PRO A 306 62.75 -3.57 6.72
CA PRO A 306 62.51 -4.88 7.30
C PRO A 306 61.16 -5.01 8.02
N ASN A 307 60.46 -3.90 8.31
CA ASN A 307 59.14 -3.88 8.94
C ASN A 307 57.97 -3.88 7.94
N PHE A 308 58.25 -3.82 6.63
CA PHE A 308 57.22 -3.87 5.58
C PHE A 308 57.16 -5.27 4.97
N THR A 309 55.95 -5.74 4.62
CA THR A 309 55.77 -7.05 3.99
C THR A 309 56.51 -7.07 2.66
N LYS A 310 57.55 -7.91 2.54
CA LYS A 310 58.37 -7.98 1.32
C LYS A 310 57.50 -8.32 0.12
N TYR A 311 57.48 -7.44 -0.88
CA TYR A 311 56.86 -7.74 -2.17
C TYR A 311 57.49 -9.01 -2.76
N SER A 312 56.67 -9.86 -3.40
CA SER A 312 57.22 -11.05 -4.07
C SER A 312 58.23 -10.64 -5.15
N PRO A 313 59.23 -11.48 -5.49
CA PRO A 313 60.28 -11.14 -6.46
C PRO A 313 59.74 -10.68 -7.81
N ASP A 314 58.60 -11.21 -8.25
CA ASP A 314 57.97 -10.84 -9.53
C ASP A 314 57.36 -9.44 -9.47
N TYR A 315 56.74 -9.07 -8.34
CA TYR A 315 56.22 -7.73 -8.12
C TYR A 315 57.33 -6.68 -7.99
N GLN A 316 58.48 -7.03 -7.38
CA GLN A 316 59.64 -6.13 -7.31
C GLN A 316 60.16 -5.77 -8.71
N LYS A 317 60.32 -6.78 -9.58
CA LYS A 317 60.72 -6.56 -10.99
C LYS A 317 59.72 -5.72 -11.77
N LEU A 318 58.43 -5.88 -11.48
CA LEU A 318 57.36 -5.12 -12.13
C LEU A 318 57.40 -3.64 -11.74
N ILE A 319 57.64 -3.36 -10.45
CA ILE A 319 57.83 -2.00 -9.93
C ILE A 319 59.07 -1.35 -10.55
N GLU A 320 60.20 -2.06 -10.62
CA GLU A 320 61.42 -1.55 -11.27
C GLU A 320 61.20 -1.20 -12.74
N ARG A 321 60.57 -2.11 -13.50
CA ARG A 321 60.26 -1.91 -14.92
C ARG A 321 59.29 -0.75 -15.15
N TYR A 322 58.34 -0.55 -14.24
CA TYR A 322 57.42 0.59 -14.29
C TYR A 322 58.16 1.92 -14.13
N PHE A 323 59.11 2.02 -13.20
CA PHE A 323 59.93 3.22 -13.02
C PHE A 323 60.89 3.48 -14.19
N GLU A 324 61.47 2.43 -14.78
CA GLU A 324 62.27 2.58 -16.02
C GLU A 324 61.44 3.12 -17.19
N LEU A 325 60.21 2.64 -17.34
CA LEU A 325 59.29 3.14 -18.37
C LEU A 325 58.92 4.60 -18.12
N LEU A 326 58.65 4.98 -16.87
CA LEU A 326 58.36 6.36 -16.50
C LEU A 326 59.54 7.30 -16.79
N LYS A 327 60.79 6.90 -16.48
CA LYS A 327 61.99 7.67 -16.83
C LYS A 327 62.12 7.87 -18.33
N LYS A 328 61.96 6.81 -19.13
CA LYS A 328 62.01 6.89 -20.60
C LYS A 328 60.93 7.79 -21.20
N ILE A 329 59.74 7.82 -20.59
CA ILE A 329 58.65 8.70 -21.01
C ILE A 329 58.98 10.16 -20.67
N GLN A 330 59.56 10.40 -19.49
CA GLN A 330 59.98 11.75 -19.09
C GLN A 330 61.12 12.28 -19.96
N GLU A 331 62.15 11.47 -20.22
CA GLU A 331 63.26 11.80 -21.15
C GLU A 331 62.81 12.04 -22.60
N ARG A 332 61.74 11.39 -23.06
CA ARG A 332 61.15 11.65 -24.39
C ARG A 332 60.35 12.94 -24.47
N ASN A 333 59.87 13.43 -23.33
CA ASN A 333 59.03 14.62 -23.22
C ASN A 333 59.80 15.84 -22.69
N SER A 334 61.13 15.72 -22.52
CA SER A 334 62.05 16.79 -22.09
C SER A 334 62.92 17.23 -23.26
#